data_AF-A0A179U6Q8-F1
#
_entry.id   AF-A0A179U6Q8-F1
#
_cell.length_a   1.000
_cell.length_b   1.000
_cell.length_c   1.000
_cell.angle_alpha   90.00
_cell.angle_beta   90.00
_cell.angle_gamma   90.00
#
_symmetry.space_group_name_H-M   'P 1'
#
loop_
_entity.id
_entity.type
_entity.pdbx_description
1 polymer ?
#
loop_
_entity_poly.entity_id
_entity_poly.type
_entity_poly.pdbx_seq_one_letter_code
_entity_poly.pdbx_strand_id
1 'polypeptide(L)'
;MASSNDQLVSIDGLLDFAYYDNYLLRLAMYRRLVRRRAVPIVQVRPRGARWTEEEEMWLIVNTIEQNSNEWLAQNIPGSNGRTANSIASHLAELRIRNKLPRAWRSGIIDGTPDWTLAEDLEIIEWILHDERRIDAQVFVATNRSGEAIQRRGRFLMADDEFAAIVYDTEDRLRLVQLRYDMTPEGPEKEAAYAALVQAENDAERIIRDALRETRGCVYQSSIW
;
A
#
# COMPACT_ATOMS: atom_id res chain seq x y z
N MET A 1 60.87 -6.00 8.09
CA MET A 1 59.56 -6.14 8.73
C MET A 1 58.81 -4.85 8.48
N ALA A 2 57.95 -4.85 7.46
CA ALA A 2 57.24 -3.67 6.98
C ALA A 2 55.78 -3.71 7.44
N SER A 3 55.29 -2.55 7.89
CA SER A 3 53.92 -2.23 8.30
C SER A 3 53.16 -1.58 7.14
N SER A 4 51.82 -1.62 7.24
CA SER A 4 50.77 -0.89 6.48
C SER A 4 50.10 -1.74 5.38
N ASN A 5 48.89 -2.23 5.59
CA ASN A 5 47.54 -1.59 5.54
C ASN A 5 46.92 -1.53 4.13
N ASP A 6 45.71 -2.09 4.08
CA ASP A 6 44.56 -1.75 3.24
C ASP A 6 44.64 -1.86 1.71
N GLN A 7 43.89 -2.83 1.16
CA GLN A 7 42.64 -2.54 0.43
C GLN A 7 41.99 -3.85 -0.04
N LEU A 8 41.16 -4.45 0.82
CA LEU A 8 40.02 -5.24 0.37
C LEU A 8 38.83 -4.28 0.32
N VAL A 9 38.51 -3.78 -0.86
CA VAL A 9 37.28 -3.03 -1.10
C VAL A 9 36.13 -4.02 -0.95
N SER A 10 35.47 -3.97 0.21
CA SER A 10 34.21 -4.67 0.46
C SER A 10 33.14 -4.15 -0.50
N ILE A 11 32.60 -5.05 -1.32
CA ILE A 11 31.44 -4.82 -2.16
C ILE A 11 30.19 -5.04 -1.29
N ASP A 12 29.98 -4.17 -0.30
CA ASP A 12 28.77 -4.16 0.56
C ASP A 12 28.13 -2.76 0.66
N GLY A 13 28.54 -1.81 -0.20
CA GLY A 13 28.24 -0.38 -0.01
C GLY A 13 27.14 0.24 -0.87
N LEU A 14 26.34 -0.51 -1.64
CA LEU A 14 25.44 0.10 -2.65
C LEU A 14 24.02 -0.47 -2.75
N LEU A 15 23.57 -1.30 -1.81
CA LEU A 15 22.18 -1.79 -1.77
C LEU A 15 21.31 -1.20 -0.66
N ASP A 16 21.83 -0.26 0.14
CA ASP A 16 21.19 0.12 1.41
C ASP A 16 20.58 1.54 1.49
N PHE A 17 20.52 2.28 0.39
CA PHE A 17 20.01 3.67 0.42
C PHE A 17 18.72 3.93 -0.36
N ALA A 18 18.20 2.98 -1.13
CA ALA A 18 16.97 3.17 -1.91
C ALA A 18 15.72 2.48 -1.33
N TYR A 19 15.87 1.65 -0.28
CA TYR A 19 14.76 0.91 0.34
C TYR A 19 14.19 1.59 1.60
N TYR A 20 14.93 2.52 2.21
CA TYR A 20 14.53 3.20 3.44
C TYR A 20 13.62 4.43 3.24
N ASP A 21 13.62 5.04 2.04
CA ASP A 21 12.81 6.25 1.79
C ASP A 21 11.30 5.96 1.61
N ASN A 22 10.90 4.73 1.32
CA ASN A 22 9.49 4.35 1.19
C ASN A 22 8.84 3.95 2.53
N TYR A 23 9.61 3.50 3.52
CA TYR A 23 9.10 3.11 4.84
C TYR A 23 8.68 4.32 5.70
N LEU A 24 9.37 5.45 5.58
CA LEU A 24 9.03 6.67 6.30
C LEU A 24 7.75 7.34 5.78
N LEU A 25 7.36 7.06 4.53
CA LEU A 25 6.06 7.49 3.98
C LEU A 25 4.90 6.60 4.45
N ARG A 26 5.13 5.30 4.71
CA ARG A 26 4.13 4.41 5.34
C ARG A 26 3.81 4.84 6.78
N LEU A 27 4.82 5.23 7.57
CA LEU A 27 4.65 5.83 8.90
C LEU A 27 3.95 7.21 8.87
N ALA A 28 4.08 7.98 7.79
CA ALA A 28 3.41 9.27 7.64
C ALA A 28 1.93 9.14 7.24
N MET A 29 1.53 8.03 6.63
CA MET A 29 0.15 7.78 6.18
C MET A 29 -0.73 7.20 7.29
N TYR A 30 -0.20 6.34 8.17
CA TYR A 30 -0.89 5.92 9.40
C TYR A 30 -1.19 7.13 10.32
N ARG A 31 -0.32 8.14 10.37
CA ARG A 31 -0.53 9.43 11.05
C ARG A 31 -1.70 10.27 10.51
N ARG A 32 -2.31 9.92 9.37
CA ARG A 32 -3.38 10.72 8.73
C ARG A 32 -4.79 10.16 8.92
N LEU A 33 -4.96 9.05 9.65
CA LEU A 33 -6.24 8.38 9.85
C LEU A 33 -7.16 9.01 10.93
N VAL A 34 -6.75 10.08 11.64
CA VAL A 34 -7.58 10.68 12.72
C VAL A 34 -7.71 12.22 12.63
N ARG A 35 -7.82 12.81 11.43
CA ARG A 35 -8.22 14.23 11.33
C ARG A 35 -9.32 14.50 10.28
N ARG A 36 -10.51 14.72 10.85
CA ARG A 36 -11.63 15.58 10.39
C ARG A 36 -12.69 14.93 9.49
N ARG A 37 -13.77 14.48 10.14
CA ARG A 37 -15.13 14.74 9.63
C ARG A 37 -15.32 16.26 9.54
N ALA A 38 -15.15 16.81 8.34
CA ALA A 38 -15.70 18.11 7.98
C ALA A 38 -16.80 17.88 6.96
N VAL A 39 -17.99 18.45 7.22
CA VAL A 39 -19.10 18.47 6.27
C VAL A 39 -18.63 19.21 5.01
N PRO A 40 -18.67 18.59 3.80
CA PRO A 40 -18.18 19.27 2.61
C PRO A 40 -19.15 20.39 2.22
N ILE A 41 -18.67 21.63 2.34
CA ILE A 41 -19.24 22.76 1.62
C ILE A 41 -18.93 22.53 0.14
N VAL A 42 -19.98 22.38 -0.68
CA VAL A 42 -19.85 22.20 -2.13
C VAL A 42 -19.26 23.46 -2.75
N GLN A 43 -17.93 23.50 -2.87
CA GLN A 43 -17.23 24.45 -3.75
C GLN A 43 -16.97 23.76 -5.07
N VAL A 44 -17.64 24.22 -6.13
CA VAL A 44 -17.37 23.79 -7.51
C VAL A 44 -15.94 24.23 -7.87
N ARG A 45 -15.00 23.29 -7.98
CA ARG A 45 -13.63 23.60 -8.40
C ARG A 45 -13.55 23.83 -9.91
N PRO A 46 -12.83 24.87 -10.37
CA PRO A 46 -12.64 25.13 -11.80
C PRO A 46 -11.83 24.03 -12.48
N ARG A 47 -12.00 23.90 -13.80
CA ARG A 47 -11.21 23.01 -14.66
C ARG A 47 -9.71 23.33 -14.50
N GLY A 48 -8.87 22.29 -14.43
CA GLY A 48 -7.42 22.43 -14.24
C GLY A 48 -6.95 22.50 -12.78
N ALA A 49 -7.84 22.27 -11.81
CA ALA A 49 -7.45 22.11 -10.40
C ALA A 49 -6.42 20.99 -10.23
N ARG A 50 -5.44 21.19 -9.35
CA ARG A 50 -4.42 20.18 -9.00
C ARG A 50 -5.09 18.93 -8.41
N TRP A 51 -4.58 17.75 -8.73
CA TRP A 51 -5.00 16.50 -8.11
C TRP A 51 -4.63 16.49 -6.63
N THR A 52 -5.60 16.17 -5.78
CA THR A 52 -5.37 15.91 -4.37
C THR A 52 -4.92 14.46 -4.17
N GLU A 53 -4.26 14.19 -3.05
CA GLU A 53 -3.84 12.83 -2.71
C GLU A 53 -5.05 11.88 -2.53
N GLU A 54 -6.17 12.40 -2.03
CA GLU A 54 -7.43 11.66 -1.88
C GLU A 54 -8.03 11.27 -3.24
N GLU A 55 -8.12 12.23 -4.18
CA GLU A 55 -8.58 11.96 -5.56
C GLU A 55 -7.67 10.94 -6.26
N GLU A 56 -6.35 11.07 -6.10
CA GLU A 56 -5.38 10.17 -6.73
C GLU A 56 -5.47 8.75 -6.15
N MET A 57 -5.53 8.60 -4.83
CA MET A 57 -5.69 7.29 -4.18
C MET A 57 -7.02 6.64 -4.56
N TRP A 58 -8.12 7.41 -4.52
CA TRP A 58 -9.43 6.92 -4.94
C TRP A 58 -9.40 6.44 -6.39
N LEU A 59 -8.74 7.19 -7.28
CA LEU A 59 -8.62 6.82 -8.69
C LEU A 59 -7.81 5.54 -8.90
N ILE A 60 -6.66 5.40 -8.22
CA ILE A 60 -5.81 4.22 -8.32
C ILE A 60 -6.58 2.96 -7.90
N VAL A 61 -7.28 3.03 -6.77
CA VAL A 61 -8.10 1.93 -6.25
C VAL A 61 -9.25 1.59 -7.19
N ASN A 62 -10.07 2.58 -7.56
CA ASN A 62 -11.27 2.33 -8.37
C ASN A 62 -10.97 1.93 -9.81
N THR A 63 -9.69 2.02 -10.24
CA THR A 63 -9.27 1.50 -11.54
C THR A 63 -8.86 0.02 -11.51
N ILE A 64 -8.69 -0.59 -10.33
CA ILE A 64 -8.48 -2.05 -10.18
C ILE A 64 -9.67 -2.82 -10.78
N GLU A 65 -10.89 -2.36 -10.48
CA GLU A 65 -12.15 -2.92 -11.02
C GLU A 65 -12.42 -2.56 -12.49
N GLN A 66 -11.46 -1.95 -13.18
CA GLN A 66 -11.54 -1.60 -14.61
C GLN A 66 -12.65 -0.60 -14.99
N ASN A 67 -13.23 0.12 -14.02
CA ASN A 67 -14.26 1.16 -14.22
C ASN A 67 -13.91 2.14 -15.35
N SER A 68 -14.89 2.50 -16.19
CA SER A 68 -14.66 3.40 -17.33
C SER A 68 -14.22 4.81 -16.90
N ASN A 69 -13.51 5.53 -17.78
CA ASN A 69 -13.07 6.90 -17.45
C ASN A 69 -14.27 7.85 -17.23
N GLU A 70 -15.38 7.60 -17.93
CA GLU A 70 -16.63 8.31 -17.78
C GLU A 70 -17.22 8.08 -16.38
N TRP A 71 -17.27 6.83 -15.93
CA TRP A 71 -17.75 6.50 -14.60
C TRP A 71 -16.86 7.11 -13.51
N LEU A 72 -15.53 7.00 -13.67
CA LEU A 72 -14.57 7.59 -12.72
C LEU A 72 -14.72 9.11 -12.62
N ALA A 73 -14.89 9.80 -13.75
CA ALA A 73 -15.10 11.25 -13.77
C ALA A 73 -16.41 11.68 -13.07
N GLN A 74 -17.45 10.85 -13.13
CA GLN A 74 -18.75 11.11 -12.49
C GLN A 74 -18.76 10.84 -10.98
N ASN A 75 -17.91 9.92 -10.51
CA ASN A 75 -17.95 9.41 -9.14
C ASN A 75 -16.74 9.83 -8.28
N ILE A 76 -15.75 10.51 -8.86
CA ILE A 76 -14.56 10.93 -8.12
C ILE A 76 -14.93 11.84 -6.92
N PRO A 77 -14.35 11.62 -5.74
CA PRO A 77 -14.56 12.49 -4.58
C PRO A 77 -14.01 13.89 -4.83
N GLY A 78 -14.72 14.88 -4.29
CA GLY A 78 -14.50 16.28 -4.63
C GLY A 78 -15.40 16.73 -5.77
N SER A 79 -15.62 18.04 -5.91
CA SER A 79 -16.54 18.59 -6.91
C SER A 79 -16.25 18.08 -8.33
N ASN A 80 -17.30 17.66 -9.05
CA ASN A 80 -17.36 16.98 -10.37
C ASN A 80 -16.74 17.76 -11.57
N GLY A 81 -15.57 18.34 -11.41
CA GLY A 81 -14.85 19.09 -12.45
C GLY A 81 -13.90 18.24 -13.30
N ARG A 82 -13.70 16.96 -12.95
CA ARG A 82 -12.88 16.03 -13.72
C ARG A 82 -13.65 15.53 -14.94
N THR A 83 -12.95 15.36 -16.05
CA THR A 83 -13.47 14.76 -17.28
C THR A 83 -12.80 13.43 -17.55
N ALA A 84 -13.45 12.56 -18.34
CA ALA A 84 -12.86 11.30 -18.79
C ALA A 84 -11.46 11.49 -19.42
N ASN A 85 -11.27 12.55 -20.20
CA ASN A 85 -9.97 12.91 -20.77
C ASN A 85 -8.94 13.26 -19.70
N SER A 86 -9.32 14.06 -18.69
CA SER A 86 -8.40 14.40 -17.60
C SER A 86 -8.00 13.18 -16.77
N ILE A 87 -8.93 12.23 -16.57
CA ILE A 87 -8.67 10.94 -15.90
C ILE A 87 -7.67 10.13 -16.72
N ALA A 88 -7.91 9.97 -18.03
CA ALA A 88 -7.02 9.23 -18.92
C ALA A 88 -5.60 9.83 -18.93
N SER A 89 -5.49 11.16 -19.05
CA SER A 89 -4.22 11.87 -19.02
C SER A 89 -3.49 11.70 -17.69
N HIS A 90 -4.20 11.80 -16.55
CA HIS A 90 -3.58 11.63 -15.23
C HIS A 90 -3.08 10.21 -15.01
N LEU A 91 -3.87 9.19 -15.36
CA LEU A 91 -3.44 7.80 -15.31
C LEU A 91 -2.22 7.53 -16.19
N ALA A 92 -2.13 8.16 -17.37
CA ALA A 92 -0.95 8.07 -18.23
C ALA A 92 0.28 8.73 -17.58
N GLU A 93 0.11 9.89 -16.94
CA GLU A 93 1.17 10.59 -16.19
C GLU A 93 1.69 9.74 -15.03
N LEU A 94 0.82 9.10 -14.25
CA LEU A 94 1.21 8.19 -13.17
C LEU A 94 2.05 7.02 -13.68
N ARG A 95 1.69 6.44 -14.84
CA ARG A 95 2.48 5.39 -15.48
C ARG A 95 3.84 5.86 -15.95
N ILE A 96 3.91 7.05 -16.58
CA ILE A 96 5.18 7.65 -17.02
C ILE A 96 6.11 7.91 -15.84
N ARG A 97 5.54 8.28 -14.68
CA ARG A 97 6.26 8.52 -13.43
C ARG A 97 6.52 7.26 -12.61
N ASN A 98 6.26 6.05 -13.14
CA ASN A 98 6.43 4.79 -12.43
C ASN A 98 5.68 4.73 -11.08
N LYS A 99 4.52 5.39 -10.98
CA LYS A 99 3.61 5.33 -9.83
C LYS A 99 2.44 4.36 -10.03
N LEU A 100 2.25 3.88 -11.25
CA LEU A 100 1.16 2.98 -11.61
C LEU A 100 1.64 1.97 -12.66
N PRO A 101 1.36 0.67 -12.50
CA PRO A 101 1.67 -0.32 -13.52
C PRO A 101 0.98 0.00 -14.85
N ARG A 102 1.62 -0.38 -15.97
CA ARG A 102 1.02 -0.22 -17.29
C ARG A 102 -0.20 -1.15 -17.45
N ALA A 103 -0.10 -2.35 -16.90
CA ALA A 103 -1.15 -3.36 -16.94
C ALA A 103 -2.24 -3.18 -15.86
N TRP A 104 -2.19 -2.12 -15.04
CA TRP A 104 -3.10 -1.95 -13.89
C TRP A 104 -4.59 -2.18 -14.20
N ARG A 105 -5.04 -1.74 -15.39
CA ARG A 105 -6.42 -1.88 -15.87
C ARG A 105 -6.64 -3.03 -16.84
N SER A 106 -5.63 -3.88 -17.05
CA SER A 106 -5.71 -5.02 -17.94
C SER A 106 -6.48 -6.16 -17.27
N GLY A 107 -7.34 -6.86 -18.01
CA GLY A 107 -7.87 -8.15 -17.58
C GLY A 107 -6.93 -9.33 -17.85
N ILE A 108 -5.81 -9.09 -18.54
CA ILE A 108 -4.82 -10.11 -18.88
C ILE A 108 -3.90 -10.34 -17.68
N ILE A 109 -3.72 -11.61 -17.31
CA ILE A 109 -2.91 -12.06 -16.17
C ILE A 109 -1.77 -13.01 -16.58
N ASP A 110 -1.64 -13.34 -17.86
CA ASP A 110 -0.68 -14.33 -18.34
C ASP A 110 0.76 -13.82 -18.33
N GLY A 111 1.71 -14.72 -18.02
CA GLY A 111 3.15 -14.45 -18.12
C GLY A 111 3.70 -13.52 -17.03
N THR A 112 2.97 -13.32 -15.93
CA THR A 112 3.44 -12.48 -14.83
C THR A 112 4.49 -13.20 -13.96
N PRO A 113 5.53 -12.51 -13.45
CA PRO A 113 6.54 -13.10 -12.56
C PRO A 113 5.96 -13.71 -11.28
N ASP A 114 6.76 -14.47 -10.53
CA ASP A 114 6.36 -14.95 -9.20
C ASP A 114 6.05 -13.78 -8.25
N TRP A 115 5.08 -13.97 -7.35
CA TRP A 115 4.68 -12.95 -6.36
C TRP A 115 5.79 -12.74 -5.32
N THR A 116 6.19 -11.48 -5.14
CA THR A 116 7.15 -11.12 -4.10
C THR A 116 6.47 -10.98 -2.74
N LEU A 117 7.26 -11.05 -1.68
CA LEU A 117 6.74 -10.84 -0.31
C LEU A 117 6.19 -9.41 -0.13
N ALA A 118 6.83 -8.40 -0.74
CA ALA A 118 6.37 -7.02 -0.67
C ALA A 118 5.02 -6.82 -1.36
N GLU A 119 4.81 -7.46 -2.52
CA GLU A 119 3.52 -7.45 -3.21
C GLU A 119 2.42 -8.10 -2.36
N ASP A 120 2.68 -9.27 -1.79
CA ASP A 120 1.70 -9.95 -0.95
C ASP A 120 1.32 -9.12 0.30
N LEU A 121 2.30 -8.49 0.96
CA LEU A 121 2.06 -7.61 2.11
C LEU A 121 1.23 -6.37 1.74
N GLU A 122 1.49 -5.75 0.59
CA GLU A 122 0.69 -4.62 0.11
C GLU A 122 -0.75 -5.02 -0.20
N ILE A 123 -0.97 -6.22 -0.76
CA ILE A 123 -2.33 -6.75 -0.99
C ILE A 123 -3.07 -6.99 0.33
N ILE A 124 -2.38 -7.50 1.35
CA ILE A 124 -2.96 -7.69 2.68
C ILE A 124 -3.32 -6.34 3.31
N GLU A 125 -2.44 -5.34 3.25
CA GLU A 125 -2.72 -3.98 3.73
C GLU A 125 -3.93 -3.37 2.99
N TRP A 126 -4.01 -3.54 1.67
CA TRP A 126 -5.15 -3.10 0.88
C TRP A 126 -6.48 -3.70 1.38
N ILE A 127 -6.50 -5.00 1.68
CA ILE A 127 -7.68 -5.70 2.24
C ILE A 127 -8.02 -5.18 3.64
N LEU A 128 -7.04 -5.01 4.52
CA LEU A 128 -7.24 -4.49 5.88
C LEU A 128 -7.81 -3.06 5.89
N HIS A 129 -7.58 -2.30 4.83
CA HIS A 129 -8.12 -0.95 4.62
C HIS A 129 -9.44 -0.93 3.82
N ASP A 130 -10.22 -2.02 3.85
CA ASP A 130 -11.48 -2.17 3.12
C ASP A 130 -11.33 -1.83 1.63
N GLU A 131 -10.19 -2.20 1.04
CA GLU A 131 -9.83 -1.96 -0.34
C GLU A 131 -9.69 -0.47 -0.72
N ARG A 132 -9.59 0.46 0.24
CA ARG A 132 -9.59 1.92 -0.03
C ARG A 132 -8.23 2.54 -0.29
N ARG A 133 -7.16 1.79 -0.03
CA ARG A 133 -5.78 2.30 -0.11
C ARG A 133 -4.85 1.22 -0.62
N ILE A 134 -4.05 1.55 -1.63
CA ILE A 134 -3.00 0.68 -2.14
C ILE A 134 -1.84 1.50 -2.70
N ASP A 135 -0.62 1.11 -2.38
CA ASP A 135 0.59 1.61 -3.03
C ASP A 135 0.84 0.84 -4.33
N ALA A 136 0.30 1.39 -5.42
CA ALA A 136 0.47 0.81 -6.75
C ALA A 136 1.94 0.73 -7.21
N GLN A 137 2.84 1.52 -6.63
CA GLN A 137 4.24 1.54 -7.01
C GLN A 137 4.96 0.21 -6.73
N VAL A 138 4.53 -0.53 -5.69
CA VAL A 138 5.05 -1.86 -5.33
C VAL A 138 4.95 -2.84 -6.51
N PHE A 139 3.94 -2.68 -7.36
CA PHE A 139 3.64 -3.58 -8.48
C PHE A 139 4.18 -3.11 -9.83
N VAL A 140 4.90 -1.98 -9.88
CA VAL A 140 5.36 -1.39 -11.15
C VAL A 140 6.45 -2.24 -11.80
N ALA A 141 7.39 -2.78 -11.02
CA ALA A 141 8.50 -3.57 -11.53
C ALA A 141 8.04 -4.88 -12.20
N THR A 142 7.03 -5.52 -11.63
CA THR A 142 6.40 -6.76 -12.13
C THR A 142 5.24 -6.49 -13.08
N ASN A 143 4.85 -5.22 -13.23
CA ASN A 143 3.75 -4.75 -14.06
C ASN A 143 2.44 -5.52 -13.82
N ARG A 144 2.04 -5.71 -12.55
CA ARG A 144 0.79 -6.43 -12.23
C ARG A 144 -0.45 -5.72 -12.76
N SER A 145 -1.46 -6.51 -13.07
CA SER A 145 -2.81 -6.04 -13.33
C SER A 145 -3.66 -6.04 -12.06
N GLY A 146 -4.69 -5.19 -12.03
CA GLY A 146 -5.67 -5.16 -10.95
C GLY A 146 -6.40 -6.49 -10.79
N GLU A 147 -6.71 -7.18 -11.89
CA GLU A 147 -7.29 -8.53 -11.87
C GLU A 147 -6.36 -9.55 -11.17
N ALA A 148 -5.06 -9.50 -11.46
CA ALA A 148 -4.09 -10.38 -10.80
C ALA A 148 -4.00 -10.10 -9.29
N ILE A 149 -4.03 -8.82 -8.90
CA ILE A 149 -4.03 -8.38 -7.49
C ILE A 149 -5.28 -8.90 -6.77
N GLN A 150 -6.46 -8.73 -7.35
CA GLN A 150 -7.71 -9.21 -6.77
C GLN A 150 -7.71 -10.74 -6.58
N ARG A 151 -7.25 -11.49 -7.58
CA ARG A 151 -7.14 -12.96 -7.46
C ARG A 151 -6.15 -13.36 -6.39
N ARG A 152 -4.99 -12.70 -6.34
CA ARG A 152 -3.98 -12.96 -5.33
C ARG A 152 -4.48 -12.67 -3.92
N GLY A 153 -5.23 -11.57 -3.74
CA GLY A 153 -5.88 -11.26 -2.46
C GLY A 153 -6.83 -12.36 -1.99
N ARG A 154 -7.71 -12.84 -2.89
CA ARG A 154 -8.59 -13.98 -2.57
C ARG A 154 -7.81 -15.24 -2.21
N PHE A 155 -6.72 -15.53 -2.92
CA PHE A 155 -5.85 -16.67 -2.61
C PHE A 155 -5.18 -16.54 -1.25
N LEU A 156 -4.59 -15.37 -0.94
CA LEU A 156 -3.91 -15.13 0.33
C LEU A 156 -4.87 -15.30 1.51
N MET A 157 -6.10 -14.82 1.39
CA MET A 157 -7.11 -14.87 2.44
C MET A 157 -7.99 -16.13 2.40
N ALA A 158 -7.66 -17.13 1.57
CA ALA A 158 -8.42 -18.38 1.47
C ALA A 158 -8.07 -19.39 2.59
N ASP A 159 -6.89 -19.23 3.21
CA ASP A 159 -6.49 -19.99 4.38
C ASP A 159 -7.07 -19.31 5.63
N ASP A 160 -8.07 -19.96 6.25
CA ASP A 160 -8.77 -19.43 7.41
C ASP A 160 -7.85 -19.19 8.62
N GLU A 161 -6.81 -20.01 8.79
CA GLU A 161 -5.85 -19.85 9.90
C GLU A 161 -4.98 -18.63 9.67
N PHE A 162 -4.45 -18.47 8.45
CA PHE A 162 -3.69 -17.28 8.08
C PHE A 162 -4.56 -16.01 8.14
N ALA A 163 -5.78 -16.04 7.62
CA ALA A 163 -6.71 -14.92 7.66
C ALA A 163 -7.02 -14.51 9.11
N ALA A 164 -7.23 -15.47 10.01
CA ALA A 164 -7.42 -15.19 11.43
C ALA A 164 -6.21 -14.48 12.06
N ILE A 165 -4.98 -14.92 11.76
CA ILE A 165 -3.76 -14.25 12.24
C ILE A 165 -3.71 -12.80 11.77
N VAL A 166 -4.03 -12.54 10.49
CA VAL A 166 -4.03 -11.20 9.91
C VAL A 166 -5.02 -10.28 10.62
N TYR A 167 -6.28 -10.71 10.75
CA TYR A 167 -7.32 -9.88 11.38
C TYR A 167 -7.10 -9.69 12.89
N ASP A 168 -6.72 -10.73 13.62
CA ASP A 168 -6.42 -10.63 15.06
C ASP A 168 -5.25 -9.67 15.34
N THR A 169 -4.24 -9.68 14.46
CA THR A 169 -3.08 -8.80 14.56
C THR A 169 -3.49 -7.34 14.33
N GLU A 170 -4.29 -7.06 13.30
CA GLU A 170 -4.82 -5.73 13.02
C GLU A 170 -5.71 -5.21 14.17
N ASP A 171 -6.59 -6.05 14.73
CA ASP A 171 -7.46 -5.64 15.84
C ASP A 171 -6.66 -5.32 17.11
N ARG A 172 -5.58 -6.05 17.38
CA ARG A 172 -4.65 -5.71 18.48
C ARG A 172 -3.96 -4.37 18.22
N LEU A 173 -3.52 -4.12 16.99
CA LEU A 173 -2.89 -2.84 16.62
C LEU A 173 -3.88 -1.67 16.79
N ARG A 174 -5.13 -1.83 16.35
CA ARG A 174 -6.21 -0.84 16.54
C ARG A 174 -6.46 -0.51 18.01
N LEU A 175 -6.41 -1.51 18.91
CA LEU A 175 -6.55 -1.27 20.35
C LEU A 175 -5.37 -0.46 20.92
N VAL A 176 -4.14 -0.68 20.45
CA VAL A 176 -2.97 0.10 20.86
C VAL A 176 -3.07 1.54 20.31
N GLN A 177 -3.49 1.70 19.06
CA GLN A 177 -3.76 3.01 18.45
C GLN A 177 -4.83 3.78 19.24
N LEU A 178 -5.95 3.14 19.58
CA LEU A 178 -7.01 3.76 20.37
C LEU A 178 -6.49 4.24 21.74
N ARG A 179 -5.66 3.43 22.41
CA ARG A 179 -5.03 3.83 23.67
C ARG A 179 -4.16 5.06 23.47
N TYR A 180 -3.31 5.06 22.45
CA TYR A 180 -2.50 6.23 22.10
C TYR A 180 -3.39 7.45 21.87
N ASP A 181 -4.45 7.36 21.07
CA ASP A 181 -5.34 8.48 20.75
C ASP A 181 -6.06 9.04 21.98
N MET A 182 -6.46 8.18 22.90
CA MET A 182 -7.13 8.56 24.16
C MET A 182 -6.18 9.12 25.22
N THR A 183 -4.87 8.85 25.14
CA THR A 183 -3.88 9.37 26.08
C THR A 183 -3.76 10.90 25.94
N PRO A 184 -3.86 11.67 27.04
CA PRO A 184 -3.61 13.11 27.04
C PRO A 184 -2.18 13.45 26.66
N GLU A 185 -1.96 14.67 26.15
CA GLU A 185 -0.61 15.16 25.85
C GLU A 185 0.29 15.19 27.09
N GLY A 186 1.55 14.81 26.93
CA GLY A 186 2.54 14.72 28.01
C GLY A 186 3.44 13.48 27.91
N PRO A 187 4.25 13.19 28.94
CA PRO A 187 5.17 12.04 28.94
C PRO A 187 4.46 10.69 28.71
N GLU A 188 3.22 10.56 29.17
CA GLU A 188 2.39 9.37 28.95
C GLU A 188 2.03 9.19 27.46
N LYS A 189 1.82 10.28 26.71
CA LYS A 189 1.59 10.24 25.26
C LYS A 189 2.81 9.72 24.51
N GLU A 190 4.01 10.14 24.94
CA GLU A 190 5.27 9.69 24.34
C GLU A 190 5.50 8.19 24.59
N ALA A 191 5.21 7.71 25.81
CA ALA A 191 5.26 6.28 26.11
C ALA A 191 4.22 5.48 25.31
N ALA A 192 2.99 5.99 25.18
CA ALA A 192 1.95 5.36 24.36
C ALA A 192 2.33 5.36 22.87
N TYR A 193 2.98 6.42 22.38
CA TYR A 193 3.51 6.48 21.02
C TYR A 193 4.59 5.43 20.78
N ALA A 194 5.53 5.28 21.72
CA ALA A 194 6.58 4.26 21.62
C ALA A 194 5.98 2.84 21.60
N ALA A 195 4.96 2.58 22.42
CA ALA A 195 4.24 1.31 22.43
C ALA A 195 3.50 1.05 21.10
N LEU A 196 2.90 2.09 20.50
CA LEU A 196 2.27 2.01 19.19
C LEU A 196 3.30 1.63 18.10
N VAL A 197 4.42 2.34 18.03
CA VAL A 197 5.49 2.05 17.05
C VAL A 197 6.00 0.61 17.20
N GLN A 198 6.15 0.13 18.44
CA GLN A 198 6.54 -1.25 18.68
C GLN A 198 5.47 -2.24 18.21
N ALA A 199 4.19 -1.97 18.48
CA ALA A 199 3.08 -2.80 18.04
C ALA A 199 2.96 -2.84 16.51
N GLU A 200 3.19 -1.73 15.80
CA GLU A 200 3.24 -1.68 14.33
C GLU A 200 4.34 -2.61 13.78
N ASN A 201 5.55 -2.52 14.35
CA ASN A 201 6.67 -3.38 13.94
C ASN A 201 6.39 -4.87 14.23
N ASP A 202 5.81 -5.16 15.39
CA ASP A 202 5.48 -6.54 15.77
C ASP A 202 4.36 -7.11 14.87
N ALA A 203 3.35 -6.30 14.54
CA ALA A 203 2.26 -6.69 13.64
C ALA A 203 2.79 -7.05 12.25
N GLU A 204 3.63 -6.19 11.67
CA GLU A 204 4.26 -6.43 10.37
C GLU A 204 5.09 -7.72 10.39
N ARG A 205 5.87 -7.94 11.46
CA ARG A 205 6.67 -9.17 11.62
C ARG A 205 5.79 -10.41 11.69
N ILE A 206 4.74 -10.39 12.52
CA ILE A 206 3.82 -11.52 12.71
C ILE A 206 3.18 -11.92 11.38
N ILE A 207 2.61 -10.95 10.65
CA ILE A 207 1.97 -11.21 9.36
C ILE A 207 2.99 -11.73 8.34
N ARG A 208 4.20 -11.14 8.31
CA ARG A 208 5.27 -11.58 7.41
C ARG A 208 5.71 -13.01 7.67
N ASP A 209 5.89 -13.38 8.93
CA ASP A 209 6.37 -14.70 9.32
C ASP A 209 5.29 -15.76 9.05
N ALA A 210 4.03 -15.47 9.41
CA ALA A 210 2.90 -16.32 9.06
C ALA A 210 2.77 -16.52 7.54
N LEU A 211 2.92 -15.44 6.76
CA LEU A 211 2.87 -15.53 5.30
C LEU A 211 4.00 -16.39 4.73
N ARG A 212 5.20 -16.34 5.31
CA ARG A 212 6.32 -17.20 4.90
C ARG A 212 6.05 -18.67 5.19
N GLU A 213 5.45 -18.98 6.34
CA GLU A 213 5.07 -20.33 6.71
C GLU A 213 3.99 -20.87 5.75
N THR A 214 2.92 -20.11 5.50
CA THR A 214 1.88 -20.47 4.53
C THR A 214 2.45 -20.63 3.12
N ARG A 215 3.34 -19.74 2.68
CA ARG A 215 4.03 -19.86 1.38
C ARG A 215 4.96 -21.07 1.32
N GLY A 216 5.60 -21.44 2.42
CA GLY A 216 6.44 -22.63 2.54
C GLY A 216 5.65 -23.95 2.48
N CYS A 217 4.41 -23.94 2.96
CA CYS A 217 3.49 -25.08 2.93
C CYS A 217 2.71 -25.20 1.60
N VAL A 218 2.50 -24.10 0.87
CA VAL A 218 1.60 -24.01 -0.31
C VAL A 218 2.34 -23.64 -1.60
N TYR A 219 3.66 -23.83 -1.70
CA TYR A 219 4.36 -23.69 -2.99
C TYR A 219 4.15 -24.92 -3.89
N GLN A 220 2.91 -25.10 -4.38
CA GLN A 220 2.70 -25.71 -5.68
C GLN A 220 2.48 -24.57 -6.67
N SER A 221 3.50 -24.27 -7.48
CA SER A 221 3.50 -23.34 -8.61
C SER A 221 2.50 -23.69 -9.74
N SER A 222 1.53 -24.57 -9.45
CA SER A 222 0.59 -25.14 -10.41
C SER A 222 -0.87 -25.15 -9.94
N ILE A 223 -1.19 -24.62 -8.75
CA ILE A 223 -2.59 -24.42 -8.37
C ILE A 223 -2.95 -22.97 -8.69
N TRP A 224 -3.37 -22.82 -9.94
CA TRP A 224 -3.88 -21.60 -10.58
C TRP A 224 -5.35 -21.38 -10.22
#